data_AF-A0A351Y482-F1
#
_entry.id   AF-A0A351Y482-F1
#
_cell.length_a   1.000
_cell.length_b   1.000
_cell.length_c   1.000
_cell.angle_alpha   90.00
_cell.angle_beta   90.00
_cell.angle_gamma   90.00
#
_symmetry.space_group_name_H-M   'P 1'
#
loop_
_entity.id
_entity.type
_entity.pdbx_description
1 polymer ?
#
loop_
_entity_poly.entity_id
_entity_poly.type
_entity_poly.pdbx_seq_one_letter_code
_entity_poly.pdbx_strand_id
1 'polypeptide(L)'
;MLSDYHSYLGFYLCARKIRNIISDHTTLKMTPDDIKNYPKKLEQSEFYTGLVFIIKKYFNRRLNIRYTDDLLTFELIDVFGNQIAFSELSDGEQSLLSMIFVMYGYDLGHGMLIVDEPEIHFHPQMQRSFSRMIERINHNIGTQFILSTYSPLFINESNI
;
A
#
# COMPACT_ATOMS: atom_id res chain seq x y z
N MET A 1 -7.91 18.47 0.90
CA MET A 1 -7.53 18.91 2.27
C MET A 1 -7.67 17.78 3.31
N LEU A 2 -8.82 17.10 3.46
CA LEU A 2 -8.90 15.87 4.29
C LEU A 2 -8.42 14.59 3.56
N SER A 3 -8.59 14.50 2.23
CA SER A 3 -8.08 13.37 1.41
C SER A 3 -6.56 13.25 1.41
N ASP A 4 -5.87 14.38 1.56
CA ASP A 4 -4.41 14.45 1.55
C ASP A 4 -3.83 13.79 2.82
N TYR A 5 -4.42 14.05 3.99
CA TYR A 5 -3.89 13.59 5.28
C TYR A 5 -3.88 12.06 5.42
N HIS A 6 -4.94 11.39 4.97
CA HIS A 6 -5.01 9.92 4.99
C HIS A 6 -4.03 9.28 3.99
N SER A 7 -3.84 9.91 2.82
CA SER A 7 -2.84 9.49 1.84
C SER A 7 -1.42 9.62 2.42
N TYR A 8 -1.13 10.70 3.16
CA TYR A 8 0.14 10.87 3.85
C TYR A 8 0.34 9.88 5.00
N LEU A 9 -0.71 9.49 5.73
CA LEU A 9 -0.59 8.53 6.83
C LEU A 9 -0.18 7.13 6.33
N GLY A 10 -0.88 6.59 5.33
CA GLY A 10 -0.53 5.29 4.75
C GLY A 10 0.89 5.28 4.19
N PHE A 11 1.23 6.33 3.44
CA PHE A 11 2.58 6.52 2.92
C PHE A 11 3.63 6.55 4.02
N TYR A 12 3.39 7.34 5.07
CA TYR A 12 4.28 7.46 6.22
C TYR A 12 4.48 6.11 6.93
N LEU A 13 3.41 5.34 7.14
CA LEU A 13 3.47 4.04 7.79
C LEU A 13 4.26 3.03 6.95
N CYS A 14 4.04 2.99 5.63
CA CYS A 14 4.84 2.19 4.71
C CYS A 14 6.32 2.59 4.75
N ALA A 15 6.61 3.90 4.69
CA ALA A 15 7.97 4.43 4.77
C ALA A 15 8.67 4.01 6.07
N ARG A 16 7.93 4.05 7.19
CA ARG A 16 8.42 3.61 8.50
C ARG A 16 8.69 2.10 8.54
N LYS A 17 7.78 1.27 8.01
CA LYS A 17 8.00 -0.19 7.93
C LYS A 17 9.21 -0.54 7.07
N ILE A 18 9.33 0.10 5.91
CA ILE A 18 10.49 -0.04 5.02
C ILE A 18 11.77 0.38 5.72
N ARG A 19 11.76 1.51 6.44
CA ARG A 19 12.91 1.92 7.24
C ARG A 19 13.28 0.86 8.28
N ASN A 20 12.32 0.26 8.99
CA ASN A 20 12.59 -0.81 9.94
C ASN A 20 13.16 -2.08 9.29
N ILE A 21 12.76 -2.40 8.04
CA ILE A 21 13.35 -3.51 7.27
C ILE A 21 14.80 -3.21 6.89
N ILE A 22 15.11 -1.95 6.59
CA ILE A 22 16.42 -1.54 6.12
C ILE A 22 17.41 -1.38 7.29
N SER A 23 16.99 -0.71 8.35
CA SER A 23 17.77 -0.44 9.55
C SER A 23 17.03 -0.99 10.78
N ASP A 24 17.61 -1.99 11.43
CA ASP A 24 17.07 -2.59 12.67
C ASP A 24 17.12 -1.62 13.87
N HIS A 25 17.69 -0.43 13.69
CA HIS A 25 17.89 0.57 14.74
C HIS A 25 16.80 1.65 14.70
N THR A 26 16.34 2.07 15.89
CA THR A 26 15.43 3.21 16.10
C THR A 26 16.03 4.57 15.74
N THR A 27 17.26 4.61 15.22
CA THR A 27 17.95 5.84 14.82
C THR A 27 17.41 6.38 13.50
N LEU A 28 17.22 7.70 13.45
CA LEU A 28 16.68 8.41 12.28
C LEU A 28 17.56 8.33 11.01
N LYS A 29 18.83 7.92 11.14
CA LYS A 29 19.81 7.88 10.04
C LYS A 29 20.25 6.45 9.73
N MET A 30 20.26 6.10 8.45
CA MET A 30 20.78 4.82 7.95
C MET A 30 22.32 4.84 7.93
N THR A 31 22.94 3.71 8.26
CA THR A 31 24.40 3.56 8.14
C THR A 31 24.82 3.39 6.67
N PRO A 32 26.09 3.65 6.31
CA PRO A 32 26.57 3.37 4.95
C PRO A 32 26.38 1.91 4.51
N ASP A 33 26.43 0.95 5.45
CA ASP A 33 26.17 -0.46 5.16
C ASP A 33 24.69 -0.70 4.84
N ASP A 34 23.77 -0.06 5.60
CA ASP A 34 22.35 -0.10 5.30
C ASP A 34 22.07 0.46 3.91
N ILE A 35 22.65 1.61 3.54
CA ILE A 35 22.47 2.21 2.20
C ILE A 35 22.99 1.29 1.10
N LYS A 36 24.07 0.54 1.34
CA LYS A 36 24.61 -0.39 0.35
C LYS A 36 23.76 -1.65 0.19
N ASN A 37 23.22 -2.16 1.30
CA ASN A 37 22.57 -3.48 1.36
C ASN A 37 21.04 -3.41 1.34
N TYR A 38 20.43 -2.22 1.46
CA TYR A 38 18.98 -2.08 1.55
C TYR A 38 18.20 -2.73 0.40
N PRO A 39 18.64 -2.69 -0.88
CA PRO A 39 17.86 -3.30 -1.96
C PRO A 39 17.68 -4.79 -1.73
N LYS A 40 18.75 -5.46 -1.30
CA LYS A 40 18.73 -6.90 -0.96
C LYS A 40 17.86 -7.18 0.27
N LYS A 41 17.96 -6.35 1.32
CA LYS A 41 17.10 -6.48 2.52
C LYS A 41 15.61 -6.34 2.16
N LEU A 42 15.27 -5.42 1.28
CA LEU A 42 13.90 -5.24 0.79
C LEU A 42 13.42 -6.44 -0.02
N GLU A 43 14.20 -6.92 -0.97
CA GLU A 43 13.83 -8.08 -1.80
C GLU A 43 13.59 -9.37 -0.98
N GLN A 44 14.21 -9.49 0.19
CA GLN A 44 14.01 -10.60 1.12
C GLN A 44 12.79 -10.42 2.04
N SER A 45 12.18 -9.24 2.07
CA SER A 45 11.04 -8.94 2.93
C SER A 45 9.72 -9.37 2.29
N GLU A 46 8.94 -10.17 3.01
CA GLU A 46 7.56 -10.52 2.62
C GLU A 46 6.68 -9.27 2.46
N PHE A 47 6.89 -8.26 3.29
CA PHE A 47 6.18 -6.98 3.20
C PHE A 47 6.44 -6.30 1.85
N TYR A 48 7.72 -6.12 1.48
CA TYR A 48 8.07 -5.38 0.27
C TYR A 48 7.69 -6.16 -0.99
N THR A 49 7.95 -7.47 -1.02
CA THR A 49 7.59 -8.34 -2.14
C THR A 49 6.07 -8.37 -2.36
N GLY A 50 5.29 -8.45 -1.28
CA GLY A 50 3.83 -8.34 -1.34
C GLY A 50 3.37 -6.98 -1.88
N LEU A 51 3.97 -5.87 -1.39
CA LEU A 51 3.64 -4.53 -1.83
C LEU A 51 3.93 -4.34 -3.34
N VAL A 52 5.12 -4.75 -3.79
CA VAL A 52 5.50 -4.70 -5.22
C VAL A 52 4.54 -5.53 -6.08
N PHE A 53 4.15 -6.72 -5.63
CA PHE A 53 3.19 -7.58 -6.34
C PHE A 53 1.83 -6.90 -6.51
N ILE A 54 1.29 -6.31 -5.44
CA ILE A 54 -0.01 -5.62 -5.48
C ILE A 54 0.07 -4.38 -6.38
N ILE A 55 1.12 -3.57 -6.28
CA ILE A 55 1.31 -2.40 -7.16
C ILE A 55 1.38 -2.84 -8.63
N LYS A 56 2.13 -3.89 -8.93
CA LYS A 56 2.23 -4.42 -10.30
C LYS A 56 0.88 -4.93 -10.80
N LYS A 57 0.13 -5.64 -9.96
CA LYS A 57 -1.15 -6.24 -10.32
C LYS A 57 -2.23 -5.20 -10.62
N TYR A 58 -2.34 -4.15 -9.81
CA TYR A 58 -3.46 -3.20 -9.91
C TYR A 58 -3.14 -1.94 -10.72
N PHE A 59 -1.88 -1.52 -10.79
CA PHE A 59 -1.48 -0.31 -11.53
C PHE A 59 -0.69 -0.63 -12.79
N ASN A 60 -0.25 -1.88 -12.99
CA ASN A 60 0.73 -2.23 -14.01
C ASN A 60 1.96 -1.31 -13.98
N ARG A 61 2.38 -0.93 -12.78
CA ARG A 61 3.58 -0.11 -12.50
C ARG A 61 4.58 -0.92 -11.70
N ARG A 62 5.85 -0.54 -11.77
CA ARG A 62 6.88 -1.02 -10.84
C ARG A 62 6.98 -0.04 -9.69
N LEU A 63 7.09 -0.55 -8.47
CA LEU A 63 7.43 0.27 -7.31
C LEU A 63 8.94 0.21 -7.11
N ASN A 64 9.58 1.36 -7.15
CA ASN A 64 10.98 1.54 -6.78
C ASN A 64 11.07 2.32 -5.48
N ILE A 65 12.04 1.95 -4.65
CA ILE A 65 12.38 2.69 -3.44
C ILE A 65 13.79 3.24 -3.61
N ARG A 66 13.92 4.57 -3.56
CA ARG A 66 15.21 5.26 -3.53
C ARG A 66 15.44 5.83 -2.14
N TYR A 67 16.71 5.81 -1.72
CA TYR A 67 17.17 6.51 -0.54
C TYR A 67 18.18 7.58 -0.97
N THR A 68 17.80 8.84 -0.83
CA THR A 68 18.61 10.00 -1.24
C THR A 68 18.49 11.06 -0.16
N ASP A 69 19.61 11.67 0.24
CA ASP A 69 19.65 12.77 1.24
C ASP A 69 18.87 12.47 2.54
N ASP A 70 19.08 11.28 3.11
CA ASP A 70 18.39 10.78 4.30
C ASP A 70 16.86 10.63 4.18
N LEU A 71 16.32 10.71 2.96
CA LEU A 71 14.91 10.55 2.64
C LEU A 71 14.66 9.28 1.83
N LEU A 72 13.62 8.55 2.24
CA LEU A 72 13.13 7.41 1.50
C LEU A 72 11.99 7.85 0.59
N THR A 73 12.14 7.61 -0.72
CA THR A 73 11.15 7.97 -1.73
C THR A 73 10.56 6.73 -2.37
N PHE A 74 9.25 6.76 -2.61
CA PHE A 74 8.52 5.74 -3.36
C PHE A 74 8.27 6.26 -4.76
N GLU A 75 8.62 5.48 -5.76
CA GLU A 75 8.51 5.87 -7.15
C GLU A 75 7.78 4.81 -7.94
N LEU A 76 6.72 5.24 -8.62
CA LEU A 76 6.02 4.40 -9.56
C LEU A 76 6.66 4.59 -10.94
N ILE A 77 7.06 3.49 -11.55
CA ILE A 77 7.64 3.48 -12.90
C ILE A 77 6.67 2.77 -13.84
N ASP A 78 6.34 3.44 -14.94
CA ASP A 78 5.49 2.87 -15.99
C ASP A 78 6.21 1.79 -16.83
N VAL A 79 5.49 1.25 -17.80
CA VAL A 79 6.02 0.22 -18.71
C VAL A 79 7.08 0.75 -19.67
N PHE A 80 7.15 2.07 -19.87
CA PHE A 80 8.11 2.76 -20.73
C PHE A 80 9.36 3.22 -19.95
N GLY A 81 9.34 3.14 -18.62
CA GLY A 81 10.44 3.58 -17.77
C GLY A 81 10.28 4.99 -17.21
N ASN A 82 9.15 5.66 -17.43
CA ASN A 82 8.89 6.99 -16.90
C ASN A 82 8.50 6.91 -15.42
N GLN A 83 9.02 7.85 -14.64
CA GLN A 83 8.56 8.07 -13.27
C GLN A 83 7.19 8.76 -13.32
N ILE A 84 6.25 8.24 -12.53
CA ILE A 84 4.90 8.75 -12.40
C ILE A 84 4.77 9.32 -10.99
N ALA A 85 4.55 10.63 -10.89
CA ALA A 85 4.22 11.28 -9.63
C ALA A 85 2.82 10.87 -9.17
N PHE A 86 2.59 10.92 -7.85
CA PHE A 86 1.28 10.61 -7.28
C PHE A 86 0.16 11.47 -7.89
N SER A 87 0.45 12.75 -8.15
CA SER A 87 -0.49 13.70 -8.77
C SER A 87 -0.84 13.39 -10.24
N GLU A 88 -0.08 12.52 -10.90
CA GLU A 88 -0.33 12.09 -12.28
C GLU A 88 -1.23 10.85 -12.36
N LEU A 89 -1.53 10.22 -11.21
CA LEU A 89 -2.51 9.15 -11.12
C LEU A 89 -3.93 9.73 -11.18
N SER A 90 -4.87 8.98 -11.76
CA SER A 90 -6.29 9.33 -11.67
C SER A 90 -6.78 9.30 -10.22
N ASP A 91 -7.85 10.02 -9.89
CA ASP A 91 -8.40 10.07 -8.53
C ASP A 91 -8.71 8.68 -7.95
N GLY A 92 -9.15 7.76 -8.81
CA GLY A 92 -9.41 6.38 -8.42
C GLY A 92 -8.12 5.57 -8.16
N GLU A 93 -7.08 5.79 -8.95
CA GLU A 93 -5.76 5.20 -8.71
C GLU A 93 -5.12 5.76 -7.44
N GLN A 94 -5.19 7.08 -7.21
CA GLN A 94 -4.71 7.72 -5.99
C GLN A 94 -5.40 7.11 -4.76
N SER A 95 -6.72 6.97 -4.81
CA SER A 95 -7.50 6.41 -3.71
C SER A 95 -7.17 4.93 -3.46
N LEU A 96 -6.99 4.15 -4.53
CA LEU A 96 -6.60 2.75 -4.40
C LEU A 96 -5.20 2.59 -3.82
N LEU A 97 -4.26 3.45 -4.25
CA LEU A 97 -2.88 3.44 -3.77
C LEU A 97 -2.80 3.83 -2.30
N SER A 98 -3.54 4.88 -1.90
CA SER A 98 -3.66 5.28 -0.50
C SER A 98 -4.22 4.15 0.37
N MET A 99 -5.26 3.45 -0.11
CA MET A 99 -5.83 2.31 0.60
C MET A 99 -4.81 1.17 0.75
N ILE A 100 -4.10 0.81 -0.32
CA ILE A 100 -3.02 -0.19 -0.30
C ILE A 100 -1.96 0.19 0.72
N PHE A 101 -1.51 1.45 0.74
CA PHE A 101 -0.53 1.91 1.71
C PHE A 101 -1.05 1.90 3.15
N VAL A 102 -2.33 2.18 3.39
CA VAL A 102 -2.93 2.01 4.73
C VAL A 102 -2.91 0.54 5.14
N MET A 103 -3.40 -0.37 4.29
CA MET A 103 -3.47 -1.79 4.61
C MET A 103 -2.09 -2.41 4.85
N TYR A 104 -1.09 -2.05 4.04
CA TYR A 104 0.28 -2.51 4.23
C TYR A 104 0.96 -1.81 5.40
N GLY A 105 0.74 -0.50 5.56
CA GLY A 105 1.36 0.32 6.60
C GLY A 105 0.99 -0.09 8.02
N TYR A 106 -0.22 -0.60 8.23
CA TYR A 106 -0.61 -1.22 9.48
C TYR A 106 -0.23 -2.70 9.54
N ASP A 107 0.14 -3.19 10.72
CA ASP A 107 0.21 -4.63 10.95
C ASP A 107 -1.20 -5.12 11.27
N LEU A 108 -1.87 -5.65 10.25
CA LEU A 108 -3.28 -6.02 10.33
C LEU A 108 -3.49 -7.47 10.79
N GLY A 109 -2.42 -8.22 11.10
CA GLY A 109 -2.53 -9.60 11.57
C GLY A 109 -3.45 -9.71 12.79
N HIS A 110 -4.54 -10.47 12.66
CA HIS A 110 -5.62 -10.58 13.67
C HIS A 110 -6.22 -9.23 14.14
N GLY A 111 -5.98 -8.16 13.38
CA GLY A 111 -6.49 -6.82 13.66
C GLY A 111 -7.86 -6.56 13.05
N MET A 112 -8.32 -5.32 13.18
CA MET A 112 -9.59 -4.86 12.60
C MET A 112 -9.38 -3.59 11.77
N LEU A 113 -9.95 -3.54 10.57
CA LEU A 113 -10.01 -2.35 9.73
C LEU A 113 -11.47 -1.98 9.45
N ILE A 114 -11.83 -0.73 9.75
CA ILE A 114 -13.16 -0.18 9.46
C ILE A 114 -13.01 0.81 8.31
N VAL A 115 -13.80 0.62 7.25
CA VAL A 115 -13.79 1.50 6.07
C VAL A 115 -15.21 1.93 5.75
N ASP A 116 -15.42 3.24 5.67
CA ASP A 116 -16.69 3.83 5.30
C ASP A 116 -16.66 4.24 3.82
N GLU A 117 -17.73 3.92 3.10
CA GLU A 117 -17.98 4.23 1.68
C GLU A 117 -16.76 3.99 0.76
N PRO A 118 -16.15 2.78 0.75
CA PRO A 118 -14.97 2.48 -0.07
C PRO A 118 -15.21 2.65 -1.57
N GLU A 119 -16.47 2.71 -2.02
CA GLU A 119 -16.87 2.86 -3.42
C GLU A 119 -16.69 4.27 -4.01
N ILE A 120 -16.66 5.34 -3.19
CA ILE A 120 -16.80 6.72 -3.69
C ILE A 120 -15.76 7.07 -4.75
N HIS A 121 -14.56 6.52 -4.63
CA HIS A 121 -13.47 6.80 -5.55
C HIS A 121 -13.22 5.67 -6.57
N PHE A 122 -14.03 4.61 -6.55
CA PHE A 122 -13.79 3.41 -7.35
C PHE A 122 -14.83 3.22 -8.45
N HIS A 123 -14.35 3.09 -9.70
CA HIS A 123 -15.15 2.47 -10.76
C HIS A 123 -15.48 1.00 -10.41
N PRO A 124 -16.63 0.44 -10.83
CA PRO A 124 -17.07 -0.92 -10.52
C PRO A 124 -16.03 -2.05 -10.58
N GLN A 125 -15.09 -2.00 -11.53
CA GLN A 125 -14.02 -3.00 -11.64
C GLN A 125 -13.02 -2.94 -10.48
N MET A 126 -12.72 -1.73 -9.99
CA MET A 126 -11.86 -1.52 -8.82
C MET A 126 -12.57 -1.95 -7.54
N GLN A 127 -13.88 -1.71 -7.42
CA GLN A 127 -14.66 -2.19 -6.26
C GLN A 127 -14.59 -3.72 -6.13
N ARG A 128 -14.81 -4.45 -7.23
CA ARG A 128 -14.66 -5.92 -7.26
C ARG A 128 -13.24 -6.37 -6.91
N SER A 129 -12.25 -5.63 -7.40
CA SER A 129 -10.84 -5.91 -7.15
C SER A 129 -10.44 -5.70 -5.70
N PHE A 130 -11.00 -4.66 -5.07
CA PHE A 130 -10.82 -4.31 -3.68
C PHE A 130 -11.51 -5.32 -2.76
N SER A 131 -12.77 -5.67 -3.05
CA SER A 131 -13.52 -6.73 -2.33
C SER A 131 -12.73 -8.04 -2.26
N ARG A 132 -12.25 -8.55 -3.41
CA ARG A 132 -11.43 -9.76 -3.46
C ARG A 132 -10.09 -9.64 -2.72
N MET A 133 -9.51 -8.44 -2.67
CA MET A 133 -8.27 -8.21 -1.94
C MET A 133 -8.52 -8.29 -0.44
N ILE A 134 -9.58 -7.65 0.05
CA ILE A 134 -10.00 -7.69 1.45
C ILE A 134 -10.27 -9.13 1.89
N GLU A 135 -11.04 -9.91 1.12
CA GLU A 135 -11.32 -11.32 1.42
C GLU A 135 -10.03 -12.14 1.57
N ARG A 136 -9.08 -11.95 0.65
CA ARG A 136 -7.78 -12.63 0.72
C ARG A 136 -6.99 -12.22 1.95
N ILE A 137 -6.99 -10.94 2.33
CA ILE A 137 -6.28 -10.48 3.52
C ILE A 137 -6.92 -11.08 4.78
N ASN A 138 -8.25 -11.09 4.87
CA ASN A 138 -8.98 -11.73 5.96
C ASN A 138 -8.58 -13.21 6.09
N HIS A 139 -8.64 -13.97 4.99
CA HIS A 139 -8.29 -15.40 5.02
C HIS A 139 -6.82 -15.68 5.34
N ASN A 140 -5.90 -14.85 4.86
CA ASN A 140 -4.46 -15.13 4.97
C ASN A 140 -3.87 -14.72 6.33
N ILE A 141 -4.31 -13.60 6.90
CA ILE A 141 -3.70 -13.04 8.13
C ILE A 141 -4.74 -12.76 9.24
N GLY A 142 -6.00 -13.17 9.05
CA GLY A 142 -7.05 -13.11 10.07
C GLY A 142 -7.56 -11.69 10.36
N THR A 143 -7.32 -10.72 9.47
CA THR A 143 -7.81 -9.34 9.65
C THR A 143 -9.33 -9.28 9.48
N GLN A 144 -10.03 -8.73 10.48
CA GLN A 144 -11.45 -8.42 10.39
C GLN A 144 -11.67 -7.11 9.63
N PHE A 145 -12.51 -7.13 8.59
CA PHE A 145 -12.92 -5.93 7.87
C PHE A 145 -14.39 -5.61 8.16
N ILE A 146 -14.66 -4.37 8.56
CA ILE A 146 -16.02 -3.84 8.72
C ILE A 146 -16.20 -2.76 7.66
N LEU A 147 -17.08 -3.00 6.70
CA LEU A 147 -17.34 -2.09 5.59
C LEU A 147 -18.74 -1.50 5.71
N SER A 148 -18.83 -0.18 5.65
CA SER A 148 -20.08 0.53 5.37
C SER A 148 -20.07 0.91 3.90
N THR A 149 -21.06 0.46 3.14
CA THR A 149 -21.09 0.62 1.68
C THR A 149 -22.52 0.64 1.14
N TYR A 150 -22.77 1.49 0.15
CA TYR A 150 -23.97 1.48 -0.69
C TYR A 150 -23.79 0.62 -1.94
N SER A 151 -22.57 0.17 -2.23
CA SER A 151 -22.31 -0.60 -3.44
C SER A 151 -22.59 -2.09 -3.22
N PRO A 152 -23.50 -2.70 -4.00
CA PRO A 152 -23.75 -4.13 -3.92
C PRO A 152 -22.55 -4.97 -4.38
N LEU A 153 -21.53 -4.36 -5.00
CA LEU A 153 -20.33 -5.06 -5.48
C LEU A 153 -19.39 -5.52 -4.36
N PHE A 154 -19.59 -5.04 -3.14
CA PHE A 154 -18.88 -5.51 -1.94
C PHE A 154 -19.58 -6.64 -1.20
N ILE A 155 -20.85 -6.92 -1.54
CA ILE A 155 -21.71 -7.87 -0.83
C ILE A 155 -21.79 -9.18 -1.63
N ASN A 156 -21.58 -10.32 -0.96
CA ASN A 156 -21.73 -11.65 -1.56
C ASN A 156 -22.10 -12.70 -0.50
N GLU A 157 -22.52 -13.89 -0.92
CA GLU A 157 -22.99 -14.95 0.00
C GLU A 157 -21.98 -15.37 1.08
N SER A 158 -20.68 -15.10 0.90
CA SER A 158 -19.64 -15.46 1.87
C SER A 158 -19.40 -14.42 2.96
N ASN A 159 -19.98 -13.22 2.84
CA ASN A 159 -19.74 -12.10 3.75
C ASN A 159 -21.02 -11.48 4.37
N ILE A 160 -22.15 -12.19 4.27
CA ILE A 160 -23.44 -11.86 4.89
C ILE A 160 -23.77 -12.87 5.98
#